data_AF-A0A5Q4GW49-F1
#
_entry.id   AF-A0A5Q4GW49-F1
#
_cell.length_a   1.000
_cell.length_b   1.000
_cell.length_c   1.000
_cell.angle_alpha   90.00
_cell.angle_beta   90.00
_cell.angle_gamma   90.00
#
_symmetry.space_group_name_H-M   'P 1'
#
loop_
_entity.id
_entity.type
_entity.pdbx_description
1 polymer ?
#
loop_
_entity_poly.entity_id
_entity_poly.type
_entity_poly.pdbx_seq_one_letter_code
_entity_poly.pdbx_strand_id
1 'polypeptide(L)'
;MDAASIRPYLLKCGYRPTLIRSHVAFGDGQTVSLVAFAYPPADARSACIAVLDGCEDAHKAVLACQGVGTPIVFSCGLDSLDWWSQDTAGPRPIRKIAARDVPQFFHKHAAEFRPERVYRAKTWARFDKEFQLSFVDRGLMPLIEGQFGQALQDLIERNVAALKSNLRWHDIDHEQGHWLLQTVFGLISAKILRDKEVPAFEGLELTDVDEVFVRLARHHNVAPVLILEGRRRAAVAEIAQEIRRFSCLGLATAESLAYVYENALISKELRAELGIHSTPPYLVDYTVGKLARWIEAMAVEERNVFEPACGHAGFLVAAMRLLTELLPPERATAANRRNYLRKRVHGCEIDPFALEIARLSLTLADVPNPDGWDLVLGDMFSDDLLERQSCKATILLANPPFENFSRKELEAYREADVAISYLNKTAEMLSRTLPQLPAGAVFGVVGPESLLHNKNSQGLREILLRDFEISEICCFPDKVFTFSDVESTVILGRRRMSPDQGRSITSFRRVRERHMERFKSDYECTVRSDVDQSRFGTLRGLDLRAPELG
;
A
#
# COMPACT_ATOMS: atom_id res chain seq x y z
N MET A 1 -35.51 15.17 -7.02
CA MET A 1 -34.78 14.48 -5.94
C MET A 1 -33.38 15.08 -5.85
N ASP A 2 -32.73 15.03 -4.69
CA ASP A 2 -31.35 15.53 -4.51
C ASP A 2 -30.46 14.50 -3.81
N ALA A 3 -29.15 14.73 -3.82
CA ALA A 3 -28.17 13.85 -3.20
C ALA A 3 -28.36 13.74 -1.68
N ALA A 4 -28.80 14.82 -1.01
CA ALA A 4 -29.07 14.83 0.42
C ALA A 4 -30.17 13.83 0.80
N SER A 5 -31.20 13.67 -0.03
CA SER A 5 -32.29 12.71 0.16
C SER A 5 -31.85 11.25 0.11
N ILE A 6 -30.67 10.95 -0.45
CA ILE A 6 -30.12 9.58 -0.53
C ILE A 6 -29.40 9.16 0.77
N ARG A 7 -28.90 10.11 1.55
CA ARG A 7 -28.13 9.87 2.79
C ARG A 7 -28.80 8.89 3.77
N PRO A 8 -30.12 8.98 4.08
CA PRO A 8 -30.76 8.04 5.00
C PRO A 8 -30.73 6.58 4.53
N TYR A 9 -30.70 6.34 3.21
CA TYR A 9 -30.63 4.99 2.67
C TYR A 9 -29.22 4.41 2.74
N LEU A 10 -28.19 5.24 2.55
CA LEU A 10 -26.80 4.83 2.74
C LEU A 10 -26.53 4.46 4.21
N LEU A 11 -27.08 5.22 5.16
CA LEU A 11 -27.03 4.85 6.59
C LEU A 11 -27.69 3.47 6.84
N LYS A 12 -28.83 3.19 6.20
CA LYS A 12 -29.50 1.87 6.28
C LYS A 12 -28.71 0.74 5.60
N CYS A 13 -27.83 1.05 4.65
CA CYS A 13 -26.89 0.10 4.06
C CYS A 13 -25.66 -0.17 4.95
N GLY A 14 -25.52 0.50 6.10
CA GLY A 14 -24.45 0.27 7.07
C GLY A 14 -23.30 1.28 7.01
N TYR A 15 -23.38 2.32 6.19
CA TYR A 15 -22.37 3.39 6.21
C TYR A 15 -22.46 4.21 7.50
N ARG A 16 -21.30 4.58 8.05
CA ARG A 16 -21.24 5.46 9.22
C ARG A 16 -21.53 6.91 8.83
N PRO A 17 -22.24 7.70 9.66
CA PRO A 17 -22.51 9.11 9.38
C PRO A 17 -21.25 9.94 9.07
N THR A 18 -20.16 9.68 9.79
CA THR A 18 -18.86 10.36 9.61
C THR A 18 -18.13 9.99 8.33
N LEU A 19 -18.55 8.93 7.64
CA LEU A 19 -18.01 8.47 6.36
C LEU A 19 -18.96 8.73 5.19
N ILE A 20 -20.01 9.52 5.39
CA ILE A 20 -20.83 10.05 4.30
C ILE A 20 -20.56 11.55 4.22
N ARG A 21 -19.67 11.95 3.32
CA ARG A 21 -19.23 13.35 3.15
C ARG A 21 -20.03 14.03 2.04
N SER A 22 -20.34 15.30 2.23
CA SER A 22 -20.97 16.14 1.20
C SER A 22 -19.90 17.01 0.52
N HIS A 23 -20.16 17.43 -0.72
CA HIS A 23 -19.29 18.35 -1.48
C HIS A 23 -17.82 17.91 -1.55
N VAL A 24 -17.59 16.62 -1.81
CA VAL A 24 -16.23 16.07 -1.89
C VAL A 24 -15.54 16.62 -3.13
N ALA A 25 -14.47 17.38 -2.93
CA ALA A 25 -13.66 17.93 -4.01
C ALA A 25 -12.81 16.85 -4.68
N PHE A 26 -12.67 16.94 -6.00
CA PHE A 26 -11.81 16.08 -6.81
C PHE A 26 -11.39 16.81 -8.09
N GLY A 27 -10.31 16.33 -8.72
CA GLY A 27 -9.81 16.91 -9.97
C GLY A 27 -9.56 18.42 -9.89
N ASP A 28 -9.84 19.12 -10.99
CA ASP A 28 -9.64 20.56 -11.13
C ASP A 28 -10.88 21.36 -10.71
N GLY A 29 -11.12 21.41 -9.40
CA GLY A 29 -12.18 22.23 -8.81
C GLY A 29 -13.59 21.64 -8.95
N GLN A 30 -13.70 20.35 -9.27
CA GLN A 30 -14.98 19.65 -9.35
C GLN A 30 -15.40 19.15 -7.96
N THR A 31 -16.71 18.97 -7.75
CA THR A 31 -17.25 18.44 -6.50
C THR A 31 -18.32 17.39 -6.76
N VAL A 32 -18.32 16.32 -5.94
CA VAL A 32 -19.41 15.36 -5.86
C VAL A 32 -20.32 15.75 -4.69
N SER A 33 -21.62 15.82 -4.94
CA SER A 33 -22.60 16.24 -3.92
C SER A 33 -22.55 15.39 -2.65
N LEU A 34 -22.42 14.06 -2.80
CA LEU A 34 -22.30 13.12 -1.68
C LEU A 34 -21.39 11.94 -2.03
N VAL A 35 -20.48 11.56 -1.13
CA VAL A 35 -19.69 10.32 -1.26
C VAL A 35 -19.75 9.54 0.03
N ALA A 36 -19.99 8.23 -0.08
CA ALA A 36 -19.96 7.29 1.03
C ALA A 36 -18.70 6.41 0.96
N PHE A 37 -17.96 6.38 2.07
CA PHE A 37 -16.69 5.67 2.23
C PHE A 37 -16.85 4.48 3.18
N ALA A 38 -16.15 3.37 2.91
CA ALA A 38 -16.22 2.19 3.77
C ALA A 38 -15.44 2.38 5.09
N TYR A 39 -14.20 2.87 4.98
CA TYR A 39 -13.26 2.99 6.09
C TYR A 39 -12.50 4.32 6.02
N PRO A 40 -11.98 4.82 7.15
CA PRO A 40 -10.96 5.87 7.13
C PRO A 40 -9.62 5.31 6.60
N PRO A 41 -8.78 6.14 5.97
CA PRO A 41 -9.07 7.52 5.56
C PRO A 41 -10.10 7.56 4.41
N ALA A 42 -10.82 8.68 4.30
CA ALA A 42 -11.74 8.89 3.19
C ALA A 42 -10.93 9.26 1.94
N ASP A 43 -10.61 8.25 1.12
CA ASP A 43 -9.79 8.37 -0.09
C ASP A 43 -10.41 7.57 -1.25
N ALA A 44 -9.78 7.59 -2.43
CA ALA A 44 -10.31 6.90 -3.60
C ALA A 44 -10.49 5.38 -3.39
N ARG A 45 -9.67 4.75 -2.53
CA ARG A 45 -9.77 3.32 -2.27
C ARG A 45 -10.95 2.99 -1.37
N SER A 46 -11.21 3.79 -0.33
CA SER A 46 -12.37 3.58 0.55
C SER A 46 -13.69 4.11 -0.01
N ALA A 47 -13.68 4.95 -1.05
CA ALA A 47 -14.88 5.48 -1.69
C ALA A 47 -15.71 4.36 -2.36
N CYS A 48 -16.98 4.24 -2.00
CA CYS A 48 -17.86 3.16 -2.47
C CYS A 48 -18.99 3.66 -3.37
N ILE A 49 -19.68 4.72 -2.95
CA ILE A 49 -20.86 5.25 -3.66
C ILE A 49 -20.71 6.77 -3.78
N ALA A 50 -20.83 7.29 -5.01
CA ALA A 50 -21.02 8.71 -5.27
C ALA A 50 -22.48 9.00 -5.62
N VAL A 51 -22.98 10.16 -5.19
CA VAL A 51 -24.30 10.67 -5.57
C VAL A 51 -24.13 12.06 -6.15
N LEU A 52 -24.65 12.24 -7.35
CA LEU A 52 -24.64 13.49 -8.10
C LEU A 52 -26.04 14.10 -8.08
N ASP A 53 -26.11 15.40 -7.84
CA ASP A 53 -27.34 16.15 -8.11
C ASP A 53 -27.62 16.24 -9.62
N GLY A 54 -28.86 16.59 -9.96
CA GLY A 54 -29.34 16.64 -11.33
C GLY A 54 -28.41 17.44 -12.24
N CYS A 55 -27.98 16.79 -13.31
CA CYS A 55 -27.09 17.34 -14.33
C CYS A 55 -27.76 17.20 -15.71
N GLU A 56 -27.46 18.16 -16.61
CA GLU A 56 -28.01 18.15 -17.97
C GLU A 56 -27.53 16.92 -18.77
N ASP A 57 -26.29 16.49 -18.54
CA ASP A 57 -25.69 15.29 -19.13
C ASP A 57 -25.17 14.37 -18.02
N ALA A 58 -26.00 13.39 -17.65
CA ALA A 58 -25.67 12.40 -16.64
C ALA A 58 -24.45 11.55 -17.02
N HIS A 59 -24.28 11.21 -18.31
CA HIS A 59 -23.17 10.37 -18.73
C HIS A 59 -21.84 11.12 -18.55
N LYS A 60 -21.76 12.38 -19.00
CA LYS A 60 -20.57 13.21 -18.82
C LYS A 60 -20.25 13.48 -17.35
N ALA A 61 -21.27 13.73 -16.52
CA ALA A 61 -21.09 13.95 -15.10
C ALA A 61 -20.56 12.69 -14.38
N VAL A 62 -21.10 11.51 -14.69
CA VAL A 62 -20.63 10.24 -14.13
C VAL A 62 -19.21 9.93 -14.59
N LEU A 63 -18.90 10.12 -15.88
CA LEU A 63 -17.54 9.93 -16.42
C LEU A 63 -16.51 10.81 -15.71
N ALA A 64 -16.84 12.09 -15.48
CA ALA A 64 -15.95 13.01 -14.79
C ALA A 64 -15.61 12.54 -13.37
N CYS A 65 -16.52 11.83 -12.70
CA CYS A 65 -16.33 11.33 -11.33
C CYS A 65 -15.49 10.05 -11.25
N GLN A 66 -14.88 9.56 -12.34
CA GLN A 66 -14.05 8.35 -12.30
C GLN A 66 -12.86 8.49 -11.34
N GLY A 67 -12.23 9.68 -11.30
CA GLY A 67 -11.16 9.98 -10.36
C GLY A 67 -11.56 9.92 -8.87
N VAL A 68 -12.85 9.81 -8.55
CA VAL A 68 -13.30 9.65 -7.16
C VAL A 68 -13.08 8.21 -6.66
N GLY A 69 -12.98 7.23 -7.55
CA GLY A 69 -12.82 5.83 -7.17
C GLY A 69 -14.09 5.09 -6.78
N THR A 70 -15.28 5.69 -6.94
CA THR A 70 -16.53 5.01 -6.60
C THR A 70 -17.00 4.11 -7.76
N PRO A 71 -17.11 2.79 -7.56
CA PRO A 71 -17.62 1.88 -8.58
C PRO A 71 -19.13 2.05 -8.80
N ILE A 72 -19.85 2.64 -7.83
CA ILE A 72 -21.29 2.90 -7.90
C ILE A 72 -21.50 4.40 -7.93
N VAL A 73 -22.25 4.89 -8.92
CA VAL A 73 -22.66 6.28 -9.00
C VAL A 73 -24.18 6.36 -9.16
N PHE A 74 -24.81 7.18 -8.34
CA PHE A 74 -26.21 7.53 -8.48
C PHE A 74 -26.34 8.97 -9.00
N SER A 75 -27.12 9.18 -10.05
CA SER A 75 -27.45 10.52 -10.54
C SER A 75 -28.92 10.82 -10.24
N CYS A 76 -29.16 11.90 -9.50
CA CYS A 76 -30.50 12.31 -9.06
C CYS A 76 -31.19 13.13 -10.15
N GLY A 77 -32.25 12.59 -10.76
CA GLY A 77 -33.15 13.33 -11.65
C GLY A 77 -34.30 14.02 -10.90
N LEU A 78 -35.19 14.66 -11.68
CA LEU A 78 -36.41 15.28 -11.15
C LEU A 78 -37.30 14.25 -10.43
N ASP A 79 -37.61 13.12 -11.08
CA ASP A 79 -38.51 12.06 -10.58
C ASP A 79 -37.89 10.64 -10.67
N SER A 80 -36.56 10.56 -10.77
CA SER A 80 -35.86 9.28 -10.92
C SER A 80 -34.45 9.29 -10.36
N LEU A 81 -33.94 8.14 -9.96
CA LEU A 81 -32.54 7.89 -9.62
C LEU A 81 -31.93 7.00 -10.71
N ASP A 82 -30.87 7.47 -11.36
CA ASP A 82 -30.16 6.68 -12.36
C ASP A 82 -28.95 6.01 -11.68
N TRP A 83 -28.90 4.68 -11.70
CA TRP A 83 -27.80 3.87 -11.16
C TRP A 83 -26.80 3.54 -12.27
N TRP A 84 -25.56 3.93 -12.05
CA TRP A 84 -24.41 3.68 -12.92
C TRP A 84 -23.35 2.85 -12.20
N SER A 85 -22.64 2.06 -12.99
CA SER A 85 -21.39 1.40 -12.61
C SER A 85 -20.24 2.13 -13.30
N GLN A 86 -19.09 2.22 -12.63
CA GLN A 86 -17.85 2.68 -13.25
C GLN A 86 -16.91 1.52 -13.47
N ASP A 87 -16.39 1.41 -14.69
CA ASP A 87 -15.40 0.43 -15.08
C ASP A 87 -14.21 1.11 -15.79
N THR A 88 -13.23 0.30 -16.18
CA THR A 88 -12.04 0.73 -16.92
C THR A 88 -12.33 1.26 -18.33
N ALA A 89 -13.47 0.88 -18.94
CA ALA A 89 -13.89 1.36 -20.24
C ALA A 89 -14.76 2.64 -20.15
N GLY A 90 -15.36 2.91 -18.98
CA GLY A 90 -16.13 4.12 -18.70
C GLY A 90 -17.37 3.85 -17.83
N PRO A 91 -18.29 4.82 -17.76
CA PRO A 91 -19.53 4.65 -17.01
C PRO A 91 -20.54 3.81 -17.80
N ARG A 92 -21.14 2.83 -17.13
CA ARG A 92 -22.18 1.96 -17.68
C ARG A 92 -23.49 2.12 -16.93
N PRO A 93 -24.60 2.48 -17.62
CA PRO A 93 -25.90 2.57 -16.96
C PRO A 93 -26.38 1.17 -16.57
N ILE A 94 -26.82 1.01 -15.32
CA ILE A 94 -27.35 -0.24 -14.79
C ILE A 94 -28.87 -0.22 -14.80
N ARG A 95 -29.47 0.81 -14.20
CA ARG A 95 -30.93 0.88 -14.04
C ARG A 95 -31.40 2.30 -13.72
N LYS A 96 -32.60 2.63 -14.18
CA LYS A 96 -33.36 3.81 -13.77
C LYS A 96 -34.43 3.42 -12.74
N ILE A 97 -34.51 4.14 -11.62
CA ILE A 97 -35.42 3.87 -10.50
C ILE A 97 -36.37 5.07 -10.34
N ALA A 98 -37.68 4.85 -10.32
CA ALA A 98 -38.64 5.93 -10.05
C ALA A 98 -38.49 6.43 -8.61
N ALA A 99 -38.68 7.72 -8.36
CA ALA A 99 -38.47 8.31 -7.02
C ALA A 99 -39.26 7.59 -5.91
N ARG A 100 -40.49 7.17 -6.22
CA ARG A 100 -41.35 6.38 -5.30
C ARG A 100 -40.78 5.01 -4.91
N ASP A 101 -39.95 4.41 -5.76
CA ASP A 101 -39.41 3.06 -5.57
C ASP A 101 -38.01 3.08 -4.91
N VAL A 102 -37.39 4.25 -4.77
CA VAL A 102 -36.05 4.42 -4.17
C VAL A 102 -35.94 3.78 -2.77
N PRO A 103 -36.90 3.95 -1.84
CA PRO A 103 -36.81 3.31 -0.52
C PRO A 103 -36.74 1.78 -0.61
N GLN A 104 -37.59 1.18 -1.46
CA GLN A 104 -37.64 -0.27 -1.64
C GLN A 104 -36.40 -0.79 -2.38
N PHE A 105 -35.89 -0.02 -3.34
CA PHE A 105 -34.65 -0.34 -4.06
C PHE A 105 -33.47 -0.48 -3.10
N PHE A 106 -33.19 0.52 -2.26
CA PHE A 106 -32.10 0.44 -1.29
C PHE A 106 -32.32 -0.65 -0.24
N HIS A 107 -33.56 -0.87 0.18
CA HIS A 107 -33.86 -1.99 1.10
C HIS A 107 -33.52 -3.34 0.47
N LYS A 108 -33.86 -3.56 -0.80
CA LYS A 108 -33.57 -4.80 -1.54
C LYS A 108 -32.07 -5.02 -1.74
N HIS A 109 -31.31 -3.96 -2.05
CA HIS A 109 -29.87 -4.03 -2.32
C HIS A 109 -28.99 -3.73 -1.10
N ALA A 110 -29.59 -3.60 0.09
CA ALA A 110 -28.87 -3.18 1.30
C ALA A 110 -27.64 -4.06 1.59
N ALA A 111 -27.75 -5.38 1.38
CA ALA A 111 -26.66 -6.33 1.58
C ALA A 111 -25.52 -6.17 0.55
N GLU A 112 -25.84 -5.86 -0.70
CA GLU A 112 -24.86 -5.67 -1.78
C GLU A 112 -24.14 -4.32 -1.65
N PHE A 113 -24.83 -3.30 -1.15
CA PHE A 113 -24.29 -1.95 -0.96
C PHE A 113 -23.59 -1.73 0.38
N ARG A 114 -23.45 -2.78 1.20
CA ARG A 114 -22.70 -2.70 2.47
C ARG A 114 -21.28 -2.20 2.22
N PRO A 115 -20.74 -1.29 3.06
CA PRO A 115 -19.42 -0.69 2.85
C PRO A 115 -18.32 -1.74 2.68
N GLU A 116 -18.29 -2.76 3.53
CA GLU A 116 -17.31 -3.83 3.47
C GLU A 116 -17.39 -4.67 2.19
N ARG A 117 -18.60 -4.87 1.64
CA ARG A 117 -18.79 -5.66 0.42
C ARG A 117 -18.34 -4.90 -0.81
N VAL A 118 -18.70 -3.62 -0.92
CA VAL A 118 -18.23 -2.78 -2.04
C VAL A 118 -16.72 -2.59 -1.97
N TYR A 119 -16.16 -2.35 -0.77
CA TYR A 119 -14.72 -2.22 -0.59
C TYR A 119 -13.97 -3.48 -1.02
N ARG A 120 -14.35 -4.66 -0.50
CA ARG A 120 -13.74 -5.94 -0.89
C ARG A 120 -13.95 -6.26 -2.37
N ALA A 121 -15.07 -5.87 -2.98
CA ALA A 121 -15.24 -6.02 -4.42
C ALA A 121 -14.21 -5.20 -5.23
N LYS A 122 -13.86 -4.00 -4.75
CA LYS A 122 -12.86 -3.13 -5.41
C LYS A 122 -11.43 -3.60 -5.20
N THR A 123 -11.11 -4.07 -3.99
CA THR A 123 -9.72 -4.33 -3.58
C THR A 123 -9.37 -5.80 -3.62
N TRP A 124 -10.32 -6.68 -3.32
CA TRP A 124 -10.09 -8.09 -3.02
C TRP A 124 -10.63 -9.07 -4.07
N ALA A 125 -11.59 -8.65 -4.89
CA ALA A 125 -12.15 -9.53 -5.92
C ALA A 125 -11.17 -9.95 -7.02
N ARG A 126 -9.98 -9.31 -7.08
CA ARG A 126 -8.86 -9.75 -7.93
C ARG A 126 -8.28 -11.08 -7.45
N PHE A 127 -8.32 -11.38 -6.15
CA PHE A 127 -7.75 -12.60 -5.59
C PHE A 127 -8.79 -13.66 -5.23
N ASP A 128 -9.97 -13.25 -4.75
CA ASP A 128 -11.05 -14.16 -4.39
C ASP A 128 -12.35 -13.72 -5.07
N LYS A 129 -12.81 -14.56 -6.01
CA LYS A 129 -14.02 -14.31 -6.78
C LYS A 129 -15.28 -14.29 -5.91
N GLU A 130 -15.24 -14.82 -4.68
CA GLU A 130 -16.34 -14.72 -3.71
C GLU A 130 -16.70 -13.26 -3.39
N PHE A 131 -15.76 -12.32 -3.51
CA PHE A 131 -16.01 -10.90 -3.28
C PHE A 131 -16.52 -10.14 -4.51
N GLN A 132 -16.56 -10.77 -5.69
CA GLN A 132 -16.90 -10.08 -6.92
C GLN A 132 -18.39 -9.69 -6.96
N LEU A 133 -18.66 -8.42 -7.24
CA LEU A 133 -19.99 -7.90 -7.53
C LEU A 133 -20.09 -7.59 -9.03
N SER A 134 -21.22 -7.90 -9.65
CA SER A 134 -21.41 -7.77 -11.11
C SER A 134 -21.34 -6.33 -11.64
N PHE A 135 -21.47 -5.34 -10.75
CA PHE A 135 -21.42 -3.92 -11.02
C PHE A 135 -20.16 -3.23 -10.47
N VAL A 136 -19.18 -4.00 -9.99
CA VAL A 136 -17.87 -3.47 -9.55
C VAL A 136 -16.79 -4.04 -10.45
N ASP A 137 -16.12 -3.17 -11.21
CA ASP A 137 -14.94 -3.55 -11.97
C ASP A 137 -13.71 -3.61 -11.06
N ARG A 138 -13.06 -4.78 -11.05
CA ARG A 138 -11.82 -5.04 -10.30
C ARG A 138 -10.60 -4.34 -10.89
N GLY A 139 -10.66 -3.90 -12.15
CA GLY A 139 -9.62 -3.10 -12.82
C GLY A 139 -9.67 -1.60 -12.51
N LEU A 140 -10.77 -1.10 -11.92
CA LEU A 140 -10.97 0.32 -11.68
C LEU A 140 -9.93 0.91 -10.73
N MET A 141 -9.63 0.23 -9.61
CA MET A 141 -8.69 0.77 -8.61
C MET A 141 -7.25 0.87 -9.13
N PRO A 142 -6.66 -0.17 -9.75
CA PRO A 142 -5.34 -0.06 -10.36
C PRO A 142 -5.23 1.09 -11.38
N LEU A 143 -6.27 1.29 -12.19
CA LEU A 143 -6.32 2.39 -13.16
C LEU A 143 -6.22 3.75 -12.46
N ILE A 144 -7.04 3.97 -11.44
CA ILE A 144 -7.13 5.26 -10.72
C ILE A 144 -5.84 5.53 -9.95
N GLU A 145 -5.33 4.56 -9.20
CA GLU A 145 -4.09 4.72 -8.43
C GLU A 145 -2.91 5.00 -9.37
N GLY A 146 -2.86 4.36 -10.54
CA GLY A 146 -1.85 4.63 -11.57
C GLY A 146 -1.96 6.04 -12.16
N GLN A 147 -3.17 6.51 -12.48
CA GLN A 147 -3.39 7.88 -12.99
C GLN A 147 -3.01 8.95 -11.96
N PHE A 148 -3.42 8.78 -10.70
CA PHE A 148 -3.02 9.67 -9.60
C PHE A 148 -1.52 9.64 -9.35
N GLY A 149 -0.92 8.44 -9.34
CA GLY A 149 0.51 8.26 -9.18
C GLY A 149 1.31 8.99 -10.26
N GLN A 150 0.91 8.86 -11.53
CA GLN A 150 1.55 9.57 -12.64
C GLN A 150 1.41 11.10 -12.49
N ALA A 151 0.21 11.59 -12.15
CA ALA A 151 -0.01 13.02 -11.99
C ALA A 151 0.83 13.61 -10.83
N LEU A 152 1.01 12.87 -9.74
CA LEU A 152 1.89 13.25 -8.63
C LEU A 152 3.38 13.20 -9.02
N GLN A 153 3.79 12.19 -9.78
CA GLN A 153 5.14 12.10 -10.32
C GLN A 153 5.46 13.33 -11.19
N ASP A 154 4.60 13.65 -12.16
CA ASP A 154 4.77 14.80 -13.04
C ASP A 154 4.82 16.11 -12.25
N LEU A 155 4.01 16.25 -11.19
CA LEU A 155 4.06 17.41 -10.30
C LEU A 155 5.43 17.50 -9.60
N ILE A 156 5.93 16.40 -9.06
CA ILE A 156 7.18 16.36 -8.30
C ILE A 156 8.38 16.65 -9.20
N GLU A 157 8.49 15.97 -10.34
CA GLU A 157 9.59 16.17 -11.28
C GLU A 157 9.67 17.63 -11.76
N ARG A 158 8.51 18.22 -12.11
CA ARG A 158 8.44 19.64 -12.50
C ARG A 158 8.88 20.57 -11.37
N ASN A 159 8.41 20.35 -10.15
CA ASN A 159 8.71 21.24 -9.02
C ASN A 159 10.16 21.07 -8.51
N VAL A 160 10.73 19.87 -8.59
CA VAL A 160 12.16 19.63 -8.32
C VAL A 160 13.02 20.35 -9.35
N ALA A 161 12.69 20.23 -10.65
CA ALA A 161 13.41 20.91 -11.72
C ALA A 161 13.30 22.44 -11.59
N ALA A 162 12.10 22.96 -11.31
CA ALA A 162 11.87 24.38 -11.08
C ALA A 162 12.65 24.91 -9.87
N LEU A 163 12.61 24.18 -8.73
CA LEU A 163 13.35 24.56 -7.53
C LEU A 163 14.87 24.58 -7.77
N LYS A 164 15.41 23.56 -8.43
CA LYS A 164 16.83 23.49 -8.82
C LYS A 164 17.22 24.70 -9.69
N SER A 165 16.38 25.04 -10.67
CA SER A 165 16.60 26.18 -11.57
C SER A 165 16.56 27.53 -10.83
N ASN A 166 15.56 27.73 -9.97
CA ASN A 166 15.38 28.94 -9.17
C ASN A 166 16.55 29.17 -8.19
N LEU A 167 17.17 28.09 -7.72
CA LEU A 167 18.36 28.13 -6.87
C LEU A 167 19.67 28.30 -7.66
N ARG A 168 19.62 28.18 -8.99
CA ARG A 168 20.78 28.18 -9.90
C ARG A 168 21.77 27.06 -9.59
N TRP A 169 21.25 25.88 -9.25
CA TRP A 169 22.07 24.69 -9.03
C TRP A 169 22.21 23.92 -10.34
N HIS A 170 23.45 23.61 -10.73
CA HIS A 170 23.75 22.89 -11.97
C HIS A 170 24.14 21.45 -11.66
N ASP A 171 25.26 21.29 -10.94
CA ASP A 171 25.70 20.02 -10.36
C ASP A 171 25.26 19.96 -8.91
N ILE A 172 24.35 19.03 -8.60
CA ILE A 172 23.86 18.81 -7.24
C ILE A 172 24.60 17.63 -6.62
N ASP A 173 25.07 17.80 -5.39
CA ASP A 173 25.54 16.69 -4.58
C ASP A 173 24.36 15.90 -3.98
N HIS A 174 24.67 14.81 -3.27
CA HIS A 174 23.67 13.94 -2.66
C HIS A 174 22.82 14.68 -1.60
N GLU A 175 23.42 15.57 -0.82
CA GLU A 175 22.72 16.33 0.22
C GLU A 175 21.74 17.34 -0.38
N GLN A 176 22.17 18.04 -1.43
CA GLN A 176 21.33 18.98 -2.18
C GLN A 176 20.19 18.27 -2.90
N GLY A 177 20.44 17.11 -3.50
CA GLY A 177 19.41 16.28 -4.13
C GLY A 177 18.35 15.84 -3.12
N HIS A 178 18.79 15.33 -1.96
CA HIS A 178 17.90 14.94 -0.87
C HIS A 178 17.08 16.12 -0.36
N TRP A 179 17.70 17.28 -0.16
CA TRP A 179 17.01 18.49 0.28
C TRP A 179 15.93 18.97 -0.73
N LEU A 180 16.22 18.92 -2.04
CA LEU A 180 15.24 19.28 -3.08
C LEU A 180 14.01 18.39 -2.99
N LEU A 181 14.24 17.07 -2.90
CA LEU A 181 13.17 16.09 -2.80
C LEU A 181 12.35 16.31 -1.52
N GLN A 182 12.98 16.33 -0.35
CA GLN A 182 12.31 16.54 0.94
C GLN A 182 11.46 17.82 0.95
N THR A 183 11.99 18.91 0.37
CA THR A 183 11.28 20.19 0.31
C THR A 183 10.01 20.09 -0.54
N VAL A 184 10.12 19.53 -1.75
CA VAL A 184 8.96 19.36 -2.65
C VAL A 184 7.95 18.38 -2.07
N PHE A 185 8.41 17.26 -1.49
CA PHE A 185 7.56 16.29 -0.80
C PHE A 185 6.86 16.91 0.40
N GLY A 186 7.54 17.72 1.21
CA GLY A 186 6.93 18.40 2.34
C GLY A 186 5.75 19.27 1.89
N LEU A 187 5.94 20.11 0.88
CA LEU A 187 4.87 20.96 0.34
C LEU A 187 3.68 20.14 -0.18
N ILE A 188 3.94 19.05 -0.92
CA ILE A 188 2.88 18.17 -1.43
C ILE A 188 2.17 17.44 -0.28
N SER A 189 2.91 16.98 0.72
CA SER A 189 2.37 16.33 1.92
C SER A 189 1.44 17.28 2.69
N ALA A 190 1.87 18.51 2.89
CA ALA A 190 1.06 19.54 3.51
C ALA A 190 -0.20 19.83 2.69
N LYS A 191 -0.10 19.85 1.36
CA LYS A 191 -1.27 19.97 0.49
C LYS A 191 -2.22 18.79 0.64
N ILE A 192 -1.71 17.54 0.63
CA ILE A 192 -2.54 16.35 0.84
C ILE A 192 -3.24 16.40 2.19
N LEU A 193 -2.51 16.72 3.27
CA LEU A 193 -3.07 16.78 4.63
C LEU A 193 -4.12 17.89 4.76
N ARG A 194 -3.88 19.05 4.15
CA ARG A 194 -4.86 20.15 4.06
C ARG A 194 -6.10 19.74 3.27
N ASP A 195 -5.91 19.19 2.07
CA ASP A 195 -7.00 18.81 1.17
C ASP A 195 -7.79 17.59 1.73
N LYS A 196 -7.20 16.81 2.64
CA LYS A 196 -7.88 15.76 3.44
C LYS A 196 -8.60 16.30 4.69
N GLU A 197 -8.53 17.61 4.92
CA GLU A 197 -9.12 18.30 6.08
C GLU A 197 -8.57 17.80 7.42
N VAL A 198 -7.27 17.51 7.48
CA VAL A 198 -6.60 17.16 8.74
C VAL A 198 -6.62 18.40 9.65
N PRO A 199 -7.15 18.34 10.89
CA PRO A 199 -7.31 19.52 11.74
C PRO A 199 -6.02 20.34 11.95
N ALA A 200 -4.86 19.68 12.02
CA ALA A 200 -3.57 20.36 12.16
C ALA A 200 -3.19 21.23 10.95
N PHE A 201 -3.78 20.98 9.77
CA PHE A 201 -3.51 21.66 8.50
C PHE A 201 -4.69 22.52 8.05
N GLU A 202 -5.72 22.65 8.88
CA GLU A 202 -6.86 23.53 8.60
C GLU A 202 -6.40 24.99 8.46
N GLY A 203 -6.90 25.67 7.43
CA GLY A 203 -6.54 27.04 7.11
C GLY A 203 -5.08 27.24 6.64
N LEU A 204 -4.32 26.18 6.38
CA LEU A 204 -2.94 26.31 5.94
C LEU A 204 -2.83 26.94 4.54
N GLU A 205 -2.15 28.08 4.49
CA GLU A 205 -1.72 28.71 3.24
C GLU A 205 -0.39 28.11 2.79
N LEU A 206 -0.40 27.31 1.71
CA LEU A 206 0.81 26.62 1.23
C LEU A 206 1.96 27.58 0.87
N THR A 207 1.65 28.84 0.52
CA THR A 207 2.66 29.86 0.23
C THR A 207 3.36 30.40 1.48
N ASP A 208 2.80 30.20 2.68
CA ASP A 208 3.52 30.41 3.94
C ASP A 208 4.38 29.18 4.23
N VAL A 209 5.51 29.12 3.53
CA VAL A 209 6.41 27.96 3.56
C VAL A 209 6.98 27.71 4.96
N ASP A 210 7.19 28.75 5.76
CA ASP A 210 7.66 28.62 7.14
C ASP A 210 6.58 27.92 8.00
N GLU A 211 5.32 28.35 7.88
CA GLU A 211 4.21 27.67 8.57
C GLU A 211 4.03 26.22 8.11
N VAL A 212 4.14 25.95 6.80
CA VAL A 212 4.03 24.59 6.24
C VAL A 212 5.01 23.64 6.93
N PHE A 213 6.31 23.98 6.95
CA PHE A 213 7.32 23.09 7.52
C PHE A 213 7.24 23.00 9.05
N VAL A 214 6.78 24.06 9.73
CA VAL A 214 6.51 24.01 11.18
C VAL A 214 5.36 23.04 11.50
N ARG A 215 4.26 23.09 10.74
CA ARG A 215 3.11 22.18 10.94
C ARG A 215 3.46 20.75 10.58
N LEU A 216 4.21 20.51 9.50
CA LEU A 216 4.73 19.18 9.14
C LEU A 216 5.62 18.61 10.24
N ALA A 217 6.61 19.37 10.72
CA ALA A 217 7.52 18.90 11.75
C ALA A 217 6.78 18.48 13.02
N ARG A 218 5.81 19.30 13.47
CA ARG A 218 4.92 18.95 14.59
C ARG A 218 4.09 17.70 14.31
N HIS A 219 3.55 17.57 13.10
CA HIS A 219 2.74 16.42 12.72
C HIS A 219 3.54 15.12 12.65
N HIS A 220 4.81 15.21 12.27
CA HIS A 220 5.75 14.09 12.22
C HIS A 220 6.50 13.85 13.53
N ASN A 221 6.22 14.63 14.59
CA ASN A 221 6.96 14.62 15.87
C ASN A 221 8.49 14.74 15.70
N VAL A 222 8.93 15.53 14.73
CA VAL A 222 10.33 15.87 14.51
C VAL A 222 10.56 17.33 14.83
N ALA A 223 11.81 17.69 15.14
CA ALA A 223 12.18 19.10 15.26
C ALA A 223 12.00 19.79 13.89
N PRO A 224 11.56 21.05 13.82
CA PRO A 224 11.54 21.78 12.56
C PRO A 224 12.97 22.00 12.07
N VAL A 225 13.33 21.35 10.96
CA VAL A 225 14.70 21.37 10.42
C VAL A 225 14.88 22.45 9.34
N LEU A 226 13.81 22.84 8.64
CA LEU A 226 13.92 23.81 7.55
C LEU A 226 13.84 25.26 8.05
N ILE A 227 14.99 25.91 8.20
CA ILE A 227 15.07 27.38 8.23
C ILE A 227 15.35 27.84 6.79
N LEU A 228 14.32 28.40 6.14
CA LEU A 228 14.44 28.94 4.80
C LEU A 228 14.84 30.42 4.87
N GLU A 229 15.95 30.80 4.24
CA GLU A 229 16.39 32.21 4.20
C GLU A 229 16.66 32.69 2.78
N GLY A 230 16.48 34.00 2.56
CA GLY A 230 16.80 34.69 1.32
C GLY A 230 16.24 34.01 0.07
N ARG A 231 17.14 33.63 -0.85
CA ARG A 231 16.78 32.99 -2.13
C ARG A 231 16.10 31.64 -1.95
N ARG A 232 16.46 30.86 -0.93
CA ARG A 232 15.83 29.54 -0.69
C ARG A 232 14.35 29.72 -0.35
N ARG A 233 14.02 30.64 0.56
CA ARG A 233 12.61 30.94 0.89
C ARG A 233 11.81 31.37 -0.34
N ALA A 234 12.36 32.29 -1.14
CA ALA A 234 11.68 32.76 -2.35
C ALA A 234 11.46 31.64 -3.37
N ALA A 235 12.47 30.81 -3.63
CA ALA A 235 12.38 29.70 -4.57
C ALA A 235 11.35 28.65 -4.13
N VAL A 236 11.30 28.34 -2.82
CA VAL A 236 10.32 27.41 -2.24
C VAL A 236 8.90 27.99 -2.28
N ALA A 237 8.73 29.28 -2.03
CA ALA A 237 7.42 29.94 -2.10
C ALA A 237 6.85 29.94 -3.54
N GLU A 238 7.72 30.06 -4.56
CA GLU A 238 7.30 29.98 -5.97
C GLU A 238 6.75 28.59 -6.33
N ILE A 239 7.48 27.52 -6.01
CA ILE A 239 6.98 26.15 -6.26
C ILE A 239 5.76 25.82 -5.39
N ALA A 240 5.67 26.37 -4.17
CA ALA A 240 4.49 26.20 -3.33
C ALA A 240 3.23 26.80 -3.95
N GLN A 241 3.36 27.89 -4.71
CA GLN A 241 2.25 28.49 -5.46
C GLN A 241 1.80 27.60 -6.63
N GLU A 242 2.74 26.91 -7.30
CA GLU A 242 2.42 25.93 -8.34
C GLU A 242 1.68 24.72 -7.73
N ILE A 243 2.24 24.13 -6.67
CA ILE A 243 1.63 23.01 -5.93
C ILE A 243 0.25 23.39 -5.40
N ARG A 244 0.06 24.62 -4.90
CA ARG A 244 -1.24 25.13 -4.43
C ARG A 244 -2.30 25.08 -5.54
N ARG A 245 -1.93 25.39 -6.78
CA ARG A 245 -2.84 25.41 -7.95
C ARG A 245 -3.13 24.03 -8.52
N PHE A 246 -2.34 23.02 -8.15
CA PHE A 246 -2.60 21.65 -8.57
C PHE A 246 -3.95 21.16 -8.03
N SER A 247 -4.54 20.22 -8.76
CA SER A 247 -5.82 19.55 -8.47
C SER A 247 -5.95 19.14 -7.00
N CYS A 248 -7.19 18.99 -6.52
CA CYS A 248 -7.44 18.57 -5.14
C CYS A 248 -6.83 17.18 -4.88
N LEU A 249 -6.06 17.06 -3.79
CA LEU A 249 -5.41 15.80 -3.38
C LEU A 249 -6.13 15.10 -2.23
N GLY A 250 -7.35 15.52 -1.89
CA GLY A 250 -8.12 14.94 -0.77
C GLY A 250 -8.37 13.44 -0.93
N LEU A 251 -8.51 12.95 -2.17
CA LEU A 251 -8.74 11.54 -2.49
C LEU A 251 -7.46 10.74 -2.77
N ALA A 252 -6.27 11.36 -2.70
CA ALA A 252 -5.01 10.66 -2.90
C ALA A 252 -4.87 9.49 -1.91
N THR A 253 -4.41 8.34 -2.41
CA THR A 253 -4.13 7.16 -1.58
C THR A 253 -2.65 7.13 -1.19
N ALA A 254 -2.32 6.35 -0.16
CA ALA A 254 -0.91 6.12 0.19
C ALA A 254 -0.15 5.39 -0.94
N GLU A 255 -0.84 4.57 -1.74
CA GLU A 255 -0.28 3.85 -2.89
C GLU A 255 0.05 4.77 -4.06
N SER A 256 -0.72 5.85 -4.26
CA SER A 256 -0.34 6.88 -5.22
C SER A 256 0.98 7.55 -4.84
N LEU A 257 1.31 7.64 -3.54
CA LEU A 257 2.60 8.14 -3.07
C LEU A 257 3.72 7.10 -3.27
N ALA A 258 3.43 5.83 -2.99
CA ALA A 258 4.32 4.70 -3.27
C ALA A 258 4.72 4.65 -4.76
N TYR A 259 3.76 4.86 -5.67
CA TYR A 259 4.03 4.96 -7.10
C TYR A 259 5.09 6.01 -7.42
N VAL A 260 5.07 7.17 -6.75
CA VAL A 260 6.07 8.20 -6.99
C VAL A 260 7.45 7.74 -6.53
N TYR A 261 7.56 7.15 -5.34
CA TYR A 261 8.84 6.61 -4.85
C TYR A 261 9.41 5.54 -5.81
N GLU A 262 8.54 4.72 -6.38
CA GLU A 262 8.90 3.70 -7.38
C GLU A 262 9.45 4.28 -8.67
N ASN A 263 8.83 5.34 -9.18
CA ASN A 263 9.05 5.79 -10.56
C ASN A 263 9.91 7.07 -10.66
N ALA A 264 9.90 7.94 -9.65
CA ALA A 264 10.39 9.32 -9.79
C ALA A 264 11.63 9.68 -8.95
N LEU A 265 11.84 9.02 -7.79
CA LEU A 265 12.66 9.64 -6.72
C LEU A 265 14.08 9.12 -6.55
N ILE A 266 14.41 7.98 -7.16
CA ILE A 266 15.73 7.37 -6.98
C ILE A 266 16.29 7.08 -8.37
N SER A 267 17.54 7.49 -8.63
CA SER A 267 18.22 7.14 -9.87
C SER A 267 18.48 5.63 -9.93
N LYS A 268 18.71 5.08 -11.12
CA LYS A 268 19.06 3.65 -11.26
C LYS A 268 20.35 3.32 -10.50
N GLU A 269 21.29 4.26 -10.52
CA GLU A 269 22.60 4.15 -9.88
C GLU A 269 22.47 4.07 -8.35
N LEU A 270 21.67 4.96 -7.74
CA LEU A 270 21.46 4.98 -6.29
C LEU A 270 20.65 3.75 -5.81
N ARG A 271 19.68 3.27 -6.61
CA ARG A 271 18.99 2.00 -6.32
C ARG A 271 19.94 0.80 -6.36
N ALA A 272 20.85 0.76 -7.32
CA ALA A 272 21.83 -0.32 -7.44
C ALA A 272 22.87 -0.29 -6.32
N GLU A 273 23.33 0.89 -5.93
CA GLU A 273 24.29 1.08 -4.82
C GLU A 273 23.69 0.67 -3.47
N LEU A 274 22.43 1.00 -3.23
CA LEU A 274 21.74 0.74 -1.96
C LEU A 274 20.93 -0.57 -1.95
N GLY A 275 20.92 -1.34 -3.05
CA GLY A 275 20.10 -2.56 -3.16
C GLY A 275 18.60 -2.32 -3.03
N ILE A 276 18.12 -1.10 -3.33
CA ILE A 276 16.73 -0.70 -3.12
C ILE A 276 15.85 -1.31 -4.20
N HIS A 277 15.04 -2.29 -3.80
CA HIS A 277 13.97 -2.87 -4.61
C HIS A 277 12.62 -2.46 -4.04
N SER A 278 11.94 -1.52 -4.70
CA SER A 278 10.57 -1.18 -4.31
C SER A 278 9.61 -2.28 -4.74
N THR A 279 8.76 -2.73 -3.82
CA THR A 279 7.76 -3.77 -4.09
C THR A 279 6.57 -3.18 -4.83
N PRO A 280 6.30 -3.58 -6.09
CA PRO A 280 5.17 -3.03 -6.84
C PRO A 280 3.84 -3.22 -6.10
N PRO A 281 2.91 -2.25 -6.14
CA PRO A 281 1.65 -2.31 -5.38
C PRO A 281 0.83 -3.57 -5.63
N TYR A 282 0.81 -4.07 -6.87
CA TYR A 282 0.09 -5.30 -7.19
C TYR A 282 0.66 -6.53 -6.47
N LEU A 283 1.97 -6.57 -6.18
CA LEU A 283 2.61 -7.67 -5.47
C LEU A 283 2.43 -7.55 -3.95
N VAL A 284 2.40 -6.32 -3.43
CA VAL A 284 2.02 -6.02 -2.06
C VAL A 284 0.59 -6.52 -1.78
N ASP A 285 -0.36 -6.08 -2.60
CA ASP A 285 -1.77 -6.48 -2.52
C ASP A 285 -1.94 -8.00 -2.65
N TYR A 286 -1.19 -8.64 -3.56
CA TYR A 286 -1.21 -10.09 -3.74
C TYR A 286 -0.81 -10.82 -2.46
N THR A 287 0.32 -10.45 -1.88
CA THR A 287 0.90 -11.09 -0.69
C THR A 287 -0.02 -10.91 0.53
N VAL A 288 -0.45 -9.67 0.81
CA VAL A 288 -1.31 -9.38 1.96
C VAL A 288 -2.70 -9.98 1.78
N GLY A 289 -3.27 -9.89 0.58
CA GLY A 289 -4.60 -10.45 0.26
C GLY A 289 -4.64 -11.97 0.44
N LYS A 290 -3.59 -12.68 0.02
CA LYS A 290 -3.48 -14.13 0.20
C LYS A 290 -3.36 -14.56 1.67
N LEU A 291 -2.76 -13.72 2.51
CA LEU A 291 -2.64 -13.97 3.95
C LEU A 291 -3.87 -13.48 4.75
N ALA A 292 -4.77 -12.71 4.14
CA ALA A 292 -5.85 -12.00 4.82
C ALA A 292 -6.73 -12.92 5.68
N ARG A 293 -7.10 -14.11 5.17
CA ARG A 293 -7.92 -15.07 5.92
C ARG A 293 -7.23 -15.61 7.18
N TRP A 294 -5.92 -15.86 7.12
CA TRP A 294 -5.17 -16.27 8.31
C TRP A 294 -5.02 -15.11 9.30
N ILE A 295 -4.81 -13.89 8.82
CA ILE A 295 -4.72 -12.68 9.67
C ILE A 295 -6.08 -12.38 10.33
N GLU A 296 -7.19 -12.53 9.61
CA GLU A 296 -8.55 -12.35 10.12
C GLU A 296 -8.86 -13.34 11.25
N ALA A 297 -8.39 -14.58 11.13
CA ALA A 297 -8.56 -15.61 12.15
C ALA A 297 -7.75 -15.36 13.45
N MET A 298 -6.72 -14.50 13.41
CA MET A 298 -5.98 -14.11 14.62
C MET A 298 -6.82 -13.22 15.52
N ALA A 299 -6.64 -13.36 16.84
CA ALA A 299 -7.23 -12.45 17.79
C ALA A 299 -6.76 -11.02 17.52
N VAL A 300 -7.67 -10.05 17.62
CA VAL A 300 -7.39 -8.63 17.31
C VAL A 300 -6.14 -8.12 18.04
N GLU A 301 -5.93 -8.52 19.29
CA GLU A 301 -4.79 -8.05 20.09
C GLU A 301 -3.44 -8.67 19.74
N GLU A 302 -3.45 -9.77 18.98
CA GLU A 302 -2.26 -10.54 18.64
C GLU A 302 -1.70 -10.16 17.28
N ARG A 303 -2.40 -9.34 16.48
CA ARG A 303 -1.99 -8.95 15.12
C ARG A 303 -0.84 -7.94 15.15
N ASN A 304 0.39 -8.41 15.29
CA ASN A 304 1.60 -7.60 15.30
C ASN A 304 2.38 -7.82 14.00
N VAL A 305 2.57 -6.76 13.23
CA VAL A 305 3.21 -6.72 11.92
C VAL A 305 4.65 -6.24 12.07
N PHE A 306 5.59 -6.99 11.51
CA PHE A 306 6.97 -6.57 11.36
C PHE A 306 7.37 -6.64 9.88
N GLU A 307 7.95 -5.56 9.38
CA GLU A 307 8.59 -5.49 8.06
C GLU A 307 10.07 -5.10 8.19
N PRO A 308 11.00 -6.07 8.12
CA PRO A 308 12.41 -5.75 7.96
C PRO A 308 12.69 -5.22 6.55
N ALA A 309 13.59 -4.24 6.43
CA ALA A 309 13.86 -3.53 5.17
C ALA A 309 12.58 -2.97 4.54
N CYS A 310 11.85 -2.15 5.29
CA CYS A 310 10.51 -1.72 4.90
C CYS A 310 10.47 -0.72 3.74
N GLY A 311 11.60 -0.14 3.34
CA GLY A 311 11.68 0.89 2.32
C GLY A 311 10.68 2.02 2.61
N HIS A 312 9.82 2.30 1.63
CA HIS A 312 8.73 3.29 1.73
C HIS A 312 7.44 2.74 2.40
N ALA A 313 7.51 1.59 3.08
CA ALA A 313 6.45 0.94 3.86
C ALA A 313 5.24 0.43 3.05
N GLY A 314 5.45 -0.06 1.83
CA GLY A 314 4.38 -0.64 1.02
C GLY A 314 3.61 -1.76 1.74
N PHE A 315 4.32 -2.75 2.33
CA PHE A 315 3.64 -3.83 3.06
C PHE A 315 3.02 -3.33 4.37
N LEU A 316 3.71 -2.49 5.16
CA LEU A 316 3.12 -1.95 6.38
C LEU A 316 1.83 -1.15 6.11
N VAL A 317 1.76 -0.35 5.03
CA VAL A 317 0.54 0.39 4.63
C VAL A 317 -0.60 -0.58 4.29
N ALA A 318 -0.33 -1.61 3.49
CA ALA A 318 -1.33 -2.60 3.11
C ALA A 318 -1.81 -3.42 4.33
N ALA A 319 -0.89 -3.85 5.19
CA ALA A 319 -1.21 -4.54 6.43
C ALA A 319 -2.04 -3.66 7.36
N MET A 320 -1.65 -2.39 7.55
CA MET A 320 -2.39 -1.43 8.38
C MET A 320 -3.84 -1.24 7.91
N ARG A 321 -4.06 -1.20 6.60
CA ARG A 321 -5.41 -1.12 6.02
C ARG A 321 -6.23 -2.37 6.30
N LEU A 322 -5.65 -3.55 6.09
CA LEU A 322 -6.29 -4.82 6.45
C LEU A 322 -6.63 -4.85 7.95
N LEU A 323 -5.70 -4.45 8.81
CA LEU A 323 -5.95 -4.40 10.25
C LEU A 323 -7.07 -3.42 10.60
N THR A 324 -7.14 -2.27 9.95
CA THR A 324 -8.19 -1.25 10.13
C THR A 324 -9.56 -1.75 9.67
N GLU A 325 -9.60 -2.44 8.53
CA GLU A 325 -10.81 -3.09 8.02
C GLU A 325 -11.34 -4.13 9.02
N LEU A 326 -10.43 -4.93 9.59
CA LEU A 326 -10.77 -5.99 10.54
C LEU A 326 -10.98 -5.49 11.98
N LEU A 327 -10.93 -4.17 12.23
CA LEU A 327 -11.24 -3.61 13.53
C LEU A 327 -12.76 -3.59 13.76
N PRO A 328 -13.23 -4.02 14.94
CA PRO A 328 -14.61 -3.81 15.34
C PRO A 328 -15.00 -2.32 15.27
N PRO A 329 -16.24 -1.97 14.88
CA PRO A 329 -16.67 -0.59 14.72
C PRO A 329 -16.40 0.31 15.93
N GLU A 330 -16.50 -0.21 17.16
CA GLU A 330 -16.28 0.52 18.41
C GLU A 330 -14.80 0.92 18.59
N ARG A 331 -13.89 0.16 17.98
CA ARG A 331 -12.43 0.37 18.02
C ARG A 331 -11.91 1.13 16.80
N ALA A 332 -12.74 1.33 15.79
CA ALA A 332 -12.36 2.00 14.54
C ALA A 332 -12.42 3.55 14.62
N THR A 333 -12.67 4.14 15.79
CA THR A 333 -12.54 5.59 16.00
C THR A 333 -11.09 6.03 15.77
N ALA A 334 -10.86 7.29 15.40
CA ALA A 334 -9.51 7.78 15.09
C ALA A 334 -8.51 7.53 16.25
N ALA A 335 -8.89 7.85 17.48
CA ALA A 335 -8.03 7.68 18.66
C ALA A 335 -7.77 6.20 19.02
N ASN A 336 -8.80 5.35 18.98
CA ASN A 336 -8.64 3.92 19.28
C ASN A 336 -7.82 3.22 18.21
N ARG A 337 -8.07 3.55 16.94
CA ARG A 337 -7.29 3.06 15.80
C ARG A 337 -5.82 3.47 15.91
N ARG A 338 -5.53 4.74 16.25
CA ARG A 338 -4.16 5.20 16.52
C ARG A 338 -3.47 4.33 17.58
N ASN A 339 -4.11 4.20 18.74
CA ASN A 339 -3.55 3.45 19.88
C ASN A 339 -3.32 1.98 19.55
N TYR A 340 -4.17 1.40 18.71
CA TYR A 340 -4.05 0.03 18.24
C TYR A 340 -2.90 -0.12 17.24
N LEU A 341 -2.87 0.71 16.19
CA LEU A 341 -1.89 0.59 15.09
C LEU A 341 -0.46 0.91 15.54
N ARG A 342 -0.25 1.93 16.39
CA ARG A 342 1.09 2.30 16.88
C ARG A 342 1.78 1.22 17.72
N LYS A 343 1.02 0.24 18.23
CA LYS A 343 1.55 -0.89 19.00
C LYS A 343 1.80 -2.13 18.15
N ARG A 344 1.51 -2.09 16.85
CA ARG A 344 1.38 -3.27 15.98
C ARG A 344 2.09 -3.15 14.64
N VAL A 345 2.53 -1.96 14.28
CA VAL A 345 3.18 -1.70 13.00
C VAL A 345 4.63 -1.34 13.30
N HIS A 346 5.52 -2.28 13.00
CA HIS A 346 6.94 -2.19 13.28
C HIS A 346 7.73 -2.36 11.99
N GLY A 347 8.78 -1.56 11.80
CA GLY A 347 9.64 -1.70 10.63
C GLY A 347 11.05 -1.19 10.89
N CYS A 348 11.97 -1.56 10.01
CA CYS A 348 13.29 -0.98 9.99
C CYS A 348 13.77 -0.74 8.56
N GLU A 349 14.57 0.30 8.38
CA GLU A 349 15.12 0.69 7.09
C GLU A 349 16.48 1.35 7.30
N ILE A 350 17.43 1.07 6.41
CA ILE A 350 18.77 1.67 6.45
C ILE A 350 18.80 3.01 5.72
N ASP A 351 17.95 3.21 4.70
CA ASP A 351 17.82 4.46 3.96
C ASP A 351 16.93 5.48 4.73
N PRO A 352 17.50 6.59 5.24
CA PRO A 352 16.72 7.61 5.93
C PRO A 352 15.65 8.27 5.06
N PHE A 353 15.87 8.36 3.74
CA PHE A 353 14.88 8.95 2.83
C PHE A 353 13.68 8.03 2.64
N ALA A 354 13.92 6.74 2.36
CA ALA A 354 12.86 5.73 2.30
C ALA A 354 12.02 5.73 3.59
N LEU A 355 12.68 5.80 4.74
CA LEU A 355 12.02 5.83 6.05
C LEU A 355 11.15 7.06 6.27
N GLU A 356 11.56 8.23 5.75
CA GLU A 356 10.73 9.44 5.78
C GLU A 356 9.45 9.27 4.94
N ILE A 357 9.58 8.72 3.73
CA ILE A 357 8.43 8.43 2.87
C ILE A 357 7.53 7.35 3.50
N ALA A 358 8.10 6.36 4.19
CA ALA A 358 7.34 5.38 4.96
C ALA A 358 6.50 6.02 6.07
N ARG A 359 7.09 6.91 6.88
CA ARG A 359 6.38 7.65 7.94
C ARG A 359 5.22 8.45 7.38
N LEU A 360 5.45 9.15 6.26
CA LEU A 360 4.42 9.90 5.58
C LEU A 360 3.30 9.00 5.05
N SER A 361 3.64 7.92 4.35
CA SER A 361 2.68 6.99 3.74
C SER A 361 1.76 6.36 4.80
N LEU A 362 2.35 5.90 5.92
CA LEU A 362 1.57 5.36 7.03
C LEU A 362 0.70 6.43 7.70
N THR A 363 1.22 7.64 7.87
CA THR A 363 0.45 8.76 8.46
C THR A 363 -0.74 9.15 7.57
N LEU A 364 -0.55 9.23 6.26
CA LEU A 364 -1.63 9.47 5.29
C LEU A 364 -2.70 8.38 5.34
N ALA A 365 -2.27 7.12 5.48
CA ALA A 365 -3.18 5.99 5.61
C ALA A 365 -3.81 5.84 7.02
N ASP A 366 -3.47 6.71 7.99
CA ASP A 366 -4.08 6.77 9.33
C ASP A 366 -4.66 8.17 9.69
N VAL A 367 -4.91 9.02 8.69
CA VAL A 367 -5.52 10.35 8.89
C VAL A 367 -6.77 10.28 9.79
N PRO A 368 -6.94 11.21 10.76
CA PRO A 368 -6.18 12.45 10.97
C PRO A 368 -5.03 12.33 12.00
N ASN A 369 -4.61 11.12 12.36
CA ASN A 369 -3.64 10.93 13.41
C ASN A 369 -2.23 11.38 12.98
N PRO A 370 -1.45 12.05 13.86
CA PRO A 370 -0.06 12.40 13.57
C PRO A 370 0.84 11.16 13.58
N ASP A 371 2.10 11.31 13.16
CA ASP A 371 3.11 10.25 13.26
C ASP A 371 3.24 9.73 14.72
N GLY A 372 3.79 8.55 14.84
CA GLY A 372 4.26 7.90 16.06
C GLY A 372 4.74 6.48 15.78
N TRP A 373 5.04 6.17 14.51
CA TRP A 373 5.31 4.82 14.04
C TRP A 373 6.63 4.30 14.60
N ASP A 374 6.63 3.03 14.99
CA ASP A 374 7.82 2.30 15.44
C ASP A 374 8.64 1.84 14.23
N LEU A 375 9.23 2.83 13.55
CA LEU A 375 10.15 2.62 12.43
C LEU A 375 11.57 2.98 12.85
N VAL A 376 12.46 2.01 12.78
CA VAL A 376 13.86 2.15 13.19
C VAL A 376 14.73 2.47 11.98
N LEU A 377 15.48 3.59 12.06
CA LEU A 377 16.57 3.85 11.13
C LEU A 377 17.77 3.02 11.55
N GLY A 378 18.19 2.08 10.72
CA GLY A 378 19.36 1.26 11.02
C GLY A 378 19.53 0.06 10.10
N ASP A 379 20.74 -0.47 10.09
CA ASP A 379 21.05 -1.73 9.43
C ASP A 379 20.46 -2.90 10.23
N MET A 380 19.52 -3.61 9.63
CA MET A 380 18.84 -4.75 10.25
C MET A 380 19.77 -5.91 10.61
N PHE A 381 20.97 -5.99 10.02
CA PHE A 381 21.92 -7.06 10.32
C PHE A 381 22.88 -6.75 11.46
N SER A 382 23.04 -5.47 11.84
CA SER A 382 24.10 -5.00 12.74
C SER A 382 23.95 -5.39 14.22
N ASP A 383 22.76 -5.76 14.66
CA ASP A 383 22.46 -6.14 16.05
C ASP A 383 21.40 -7.24 16.10
N ASP A 384 20.76 -7.48 17.25
CA ASP A 384 19.69 -8.49 17.43
C ASP A 384 18.28 -7.98 17.05
N LEU A 385 18.15 -6.88 16.29
CA LEU A 385 16.87 -6.28 15.94
C LEU A 385 15.92 -7.27 15.25
N LEU A 386 16.43 -8.03 14.27
CA LEU A 386 15.64 -9.03 13.54
C LEU A 386 15.03 -10.05 14.50
N GLU A 387 15.81 -10.57 15.44
CA GLU A 387 15.36 -11.57 16.40
C GLU A 387 14.37 -10.97 17.40
N ARG A 388 14.70 -9.80 17.98
CA ARG A 388 13.88 -9.14 19.00
C ARG A 388 12.52 -8.67 18.48
N GLN A 389 12.44 -8.25 17.22
CA GLN A 389 11.17 -7.86 16.62
C GLN A 389 10.38 -9.08 16.14
N SER A 390 11.05 -10.07 15.53
CA SER A 390 10.38 -11.27 15.03
C SER A 390 9.75 -12.12 16.13
N CYS A 391 10.32 -12.17 17.33
CA CYS A 391 9.72 -12.93 18.45
C CYS A 391 8.37 -12.39 18.91
N LYS A 392 8.02 -11.15 18.55
CA LYS A 392 6.72 -10.51 18.85
C LYS A 392 5.80 -10.44 17.63
N ALA A 393 6.34 -10.67 16.43
CA ALA A 393 5.61 -10.52 15.18
C ALA A 393 4.75 -11.74 14.89
N THR A 394 3.43 -11.58 14.81
CA THR A 394 2.56 -12.65 14.29
C THR A 394 2.35 -12.55 12.79
N ILE A 395 2.78 -11.45 12.17
CA ILE A 395 2.69 -11.19 10.74
C ILE A 395 4.06 -10.64 10.30
N LEU A 396 4.82 -11.44 9.57
CA LEU A 396 6.09 -11.02 8.96
C LEU A 396 5.88 -10.77 7.47
N LEU A 397 6.12 -9.54 7.01
CA LEU A 397 6.06 -9.20 5.59
C LEU A 397 7.43 -8.66 5.19
N ALA A 398 7.98 -9.04 4.04
CA ALA A 398 9.28 -8.50 3.65
C ALA A 398 9.53 -8.59 2.13
N ASN A 399 10.23 -7.59 1.61
CA ASN A 399 10.97 -7.67 0.35
C ASN A 399 12.42 -7.23 0.62
N PRO A 400 13.23 -8.08 1.26
CA PRO A 400 14.61 -7.77 1.60
C PRO A 400 15.49 -7.63 0.35
N PRO A 401 16.71 -7.08 0.48
CA PRO A 401 17.65 -7.01 -0.62
C PRO A 401 18.01 -8.40 -1.17
N PHE A 402 18.08 -8.53 -2.50
CA PHE A 402 18.26 -9.82 -3.19
C PHE A 402 19.74 -10.19 -3.38
N GLU A 403 20.62 -9.21 -3.26
CA GLU A 403 22.05 -9.37 -3.50
C GLU A 403 22.77 -10.13 -2.37
N ASN A 404 24.02 -10.46 -2.66
CA ASN A 404 24.92 -11.01 -1.67
C ASN A 404 25.60 -9.89 -0.90
N PHE A 405 26.01 -10.17 0.34
CA PHE A 405 26.94 -9.30 1.05
C PHE A 405 28.24 -9.14 0.26
N SER A 406 28.68 -7.90 0.09
CA SER A 406 30.00 -7.57 -0.41
C SER A 406 31.07 -8.00 0.59
N ARG A 407 32.31 -8.14 0.10
CA ARG A 407 33.46 -8.46 0.95
C ARG A 407 33.66 -7.42 2.06
N LYS A 408 33.44 -6.14 1.74
CA LYS A 408 33.58 -5.02 2.68
C LYS A 408 32.53 -5.10 3.80
N GLU A 409 31.28 -5.42 3.46
CA GLU A 409 30.22 -5.63 4.45
C GLU A 409 30.56 -6.81 5.38
N LEU A 410 30.98 -7.95 4.83
CA LEU A 410 31.37 -9.11 5.64
C LEU A 410 32.56 -8.83 6.58
N GLU A 411 33.56 -8.09 6.11
CA GLU A 411 34.69 -7.66 6.93
C GLU A 411 34.23 -6.73 8.07
N ALA A 412 33.36 -5.76 7.78
CA ALA A 412 32.79 -4.86 8.77
C ALA A 412 31.93 -5.58 9.82
N TYR A 413 31.05 -6.52 9.41
CA TYR A 413 30.26 -7.32 10.34
C TYR A 413 31.15 -8.17 11.25
N ARG A 414 32.21 -8.77 10.70
CA ARG A 414 33.17 -9.55 11.51
C ARG A 414 33.92 -8.68 12.52
N GLU A 415 34.31 -7.46 12.13
CA GLU A 415 34.93 -6.49 13.05
C GLU A 415 33.97 -6.02 14.15
N ALA A 416 32.66 -5.98 13.85
CA ALA A 416 31.60 -5.67 14.79
C ALA A 416 31.10 -6.89 15.60
N ASP A 417 31.75 -8.05 15.50
CA ASP A 417 31.35 -9.32 16.14
C ASP A 417 29.94 -9.81 15.76
N VAL A 418 29.49 -9.47 14.55
CA VAL A 418 28.24 -9.93 13.94
C VAL A 418 28.51 -11.14 13.05
N ALA A 419 27.92 -12.28 13.40
CA ALA A 419 28.03 -13.51 12.64
C ALA A 419 27.01 -13.54 11.49
N ILE A 420 27.49 -13.57 10.25
CA ILE A 420 26.68 -13.77 9.03
C ILE A 420 26.75 -15.24 8.62
N SER A 421 25.62 -15.93 8.60
CA SER A 421 25.54 -17.36 8.31
C SER A 421 25.35 -17.65 6.81
N TYR A 422 24.69 -16.74 6.10
CA TYR A 422 24.36 -16.87 4.68
C TYR A 422 24.91 -15.69 3.90
N LEU A 423 25.55 -15.98 2.76
CA LEU A 423 26.10 -14.95 1.87
C LEU A 423 25.01 -14.07 1.23
N ASN A 424 23.80 -14.61 1.01
CA ASN A 424 22.69 -13.88 0.42
C ASN A 424 21.91 -13.14 1.52
N LYS A 425 21.65 -11.84 1.33
CA LYS A 425 20.99 -10.99 2.34
C LYS A 425 19.57 -11.45 2.65
N THR A 426 18.80 -11.87 1.64
CA THR A 426 17.46 -12.42 1.86
C THR A 426 17.52 -13.71 2.69
N ALA A 427 18.43 -14.63 2.36
CA ALA A 427 18.58 -15.88 3.10
C ALA A 427 19.02 -15.65 4.56
N GLU A 428 19.95 -14.72 4.79
CA GLU A 428 20.39 -14.33 6.13
C GLU A 428 19.24 -13.77 6.96
N MET A 429 18.49 -12.80 6.41
CA MET A 429 17.33 -12.21 7.08
C MET A 429 16.31 -13.28 7.48
N LEU A 430 15.96 -14.19 6.57
CA LEU A 430 15.01 -15.26 6.85
C LEU A 430 15.51 -16.26 7.90
N SER A 431 16.80 -16.57 7.89
CA SER A 431 17.39 -17.48 8.87
C SER A 431 17.37 -16.92 10.29
N ARG A 432 17.39 -15.58 10.44
CA ARG A 432 17.36 -14.89 11.73
C ARG A 432 15.93 -14.59 12.20
N THR A 433 15.01 -14.37 11.27
CA THR A 433 13.61 -14.01 11.60
C THR A 433 12.70 -15.22 11.78
N LEU A 434 12.67 -16.17 10.83
CA LEU A 434 11.71 -17.27 10.83
C LEU A 434 11.78 -18.13 12.11
N PRO A 435 12.96 -18.54 12.63
CA PRO A 435 13.03 -19.34 13.85
C PRO A 435 12.48 -18.64 15.10
N GLN A 436 12.31 -17.32 15.07
CA GLN A 436 11.83 -16.52 16.20
C GLN A 436 10.32 -16.32 16.19
N LEU A 437 9.66 -16.46 15.04
CA LEU A 437 8.23 -16.20 14.91
C LEU A 437 7.39 -17.05 15.89
N PRO A 438 6.37 -16.53 16.58
CA PRO A 438 5.52 -17.33 17.45
C PRO A 438 4.75 -18.40 16.64
N ALA A 439 4.28 -19.44 17.33
CA ALA A 439 3.44 -20.48 16.72
C ALA A 439 2.18 -19.85 16.07
N GLY A 440 1.84 -20.27 14.86
CA GLY A 440 0.72 -19.73 14.10
C GLY A 440 0.98 -18.38 13.41
N ALA A 441 2.13 -17.75 13.63
CA ALA A 441 2.51 -16.54 12.90
C ALA A 441 2.54 -16.80 11.40
N VAL A 442 2.08 -15.84 10.62
CA VAL A 442 2.11 -15.89 9.15
C VAL A 442 3.31 -15.10 8.63
N PHE A 443 3.81 -15.51 7.47
CA PHE A 443 4.81 -14.75 6.76
C PHE A 443 4.48 -14.67 5.26
N GLY A 444 4.84 -13.53 4.66
CA GLY A 444 4.82 -13.31 3.23
C GLY A 444 6.10 -12.62 2.80
N VAL A 445 6.94 -13.33 2.05
CA VAL A 445 8.27 -12.84 1.70
C VAL A 445 8.44 -12.87 0.20
N VAL A 446 8.89 -11.74 -0.35
CA VAL A 446 9.40 -11.66 -1.72
C VAL A 446 10.91 -11.89 -1.68
N GLY A 447 11.45 -12.72 -2.55
CA GLY A 447 12.87 -13.03 -2.59
C GLY A 447 13.33 -13.50 -3.96
N PRO A 448 14.63 -13.73 -4.17
CA PRO A 448 15.13 -14.30 -5.42
C PRO A 448 14.71 -15.78 -5.56
N GLU A 449 14.34 -16.21 -6.78
CA GLU A 449 13.95 -17.61 -7.07
C GLU A 449 15.07 -18.61 -6.69
N SER A 450 16.33 -18.14 -6.67
CA SER A 450 17.49 -18.93 -6.23
C SER A 450 17.35 -19.49 -4.81
N LEU A 451 16.58 -18.86 -3.92
CA LEU A 451 16.32 -19.39 -2.58
C LEU A 451 15.70 -20.79 -2.60
N LEU A 452 14.91 -21.08 -3.64
CA LEU A 452 14.17 -22.34 -3.76
C LEU A 452 15.07 -23.54 -4.02
N HIS A 453 16.30 -23.35 -4.52
CA HIS A 453 17.14 -24.46 -5.01
C HIS A 453 18.65 -24.31 -4.79
N ASN A 454 19.16 -23.12 -4.50
CA ASN A 454 20.59 -22.90 -4.30
C ASN A 454 21.12 -23.72 -3.12
N LYS A 455 22.34 -24.26 -3.24
CA LYS A 455 22.99 -25.05 -2.19
C LYS A 455 23.20 -24.25 -0.90
N ASN A 456 23.54 -22.97 -1.02
CA ASN A 456 23.83 -22.13 0.14
C ASN A 456 22.58 -21.86 1.00
N SER A 457 21.37 -22.01 0.46
CA SER A 457 20.10 -21.84 1.19
C SER A 457 19.46 -23.17 1.60
N GLN A 458 20.15 -24.31 1.54
CA GLN A 458 19.58 -25.61 1.91
C GLN A 458 19.11 -25.63 3.38
N GLY A 459 19.91 -25.13 4.32
CA GLY A 459 19.52 -25.08 5.74
C GLY A 459 18.28 -24.23 6.00
N LEU A 460 18.07 -23.16 5.22
CA LEU A 460 16.85 -22.36 5.27
C LEU A 460 15.63 -23.17 4.80
N ARG A 461 15.78 -23.97 3.74
CA ARG A 461 14.71 -24.87 3.26
C ARG A 461 14.40 -25.98 4.25
N GLU A 462 15.40 -26.47 4.99
CA GLU A 462 15.20 -27.41 6.11
C GLU A 462 14.29 -26.80 7.18
N ILE A 463 14.58 -25.55 7.60
CA ILE A 463 13.75 -24.82 8.58
C ILE A 463 12.33 -24.63 8.05
N LEU A 464 12.17 -24.15 6.81
CA LEU A 464 10.86 -23.94 6.19
C LEU A 464 10.03 -25.23 6.14
N LEU A 465 10.60 -26.34 5.68
CA LEU A 465 9.87 -27.59 5.54
C LEU A 465 9.54 -28.24 6.89
N ARG A 466 10.41 -28.08 7.89
CA ARG A 466 10.23 -28.64 9.24
C ARG A 466 9.19 -27.85 10.05
N ASP A 467 9.35 -26.53 10.11
CA ASP A 467 8.65 -25.70 11.10
C ASP A 467 7.43 -24.95 10.54
N PHE A 468 7.29 -24.89 9.21
CA PHE A 468 6.27 -24.09 8.56
C PHE A 468 5.35 -24.92 7.66
N GLU A 469 4.12 -24.43 7.53
CA GLU A 469 3.19 -24.76 6.46
C GLU A 469 3.34 -23.70 5.38
N ILE A 470 3.79 -24.10 4.19
CA ILE A 470 3.91 -23.23 3.03
C ILE A 470 2.62 -23.32 2.25
N SER A 471 1.80 -22.26 2.30
CA SER A 471 0.55 -22.20 1.53
C SER A 471 0.80 -21.98 0.05
N GLU A 472 1.77 -21.14 -0.30
CA GLU A 472 2.00 -20.78 -1.70
C GLU A 472 3.46 -20.45 -1.99
N ILE A 473 3.92 -20.88 -3.16
CA ILE A 473 5.15 -20.43 -3.80
C ILE A 473 4.78 -19.94 -5.20
N CYS A 474 4.94 -18.65 -5.45
CA CYS A 474 4.66 -18.03 -6.75
C CYS A 474 5.96 -17.52 -7.38
N CYS A 475 6.38 -18.11 -8.49
CA CYS A 475 7.55 -17.67 -9.26
C CYS A 475 7.15 -16.70 -10.36
N PHE A 476 8.00 -15.71 -10.59
CA PHE A 476 7.81 -14.65 -11.57
C PHE A 476 9.02 -14.57 -12.50
N PRO A 477 8.85 -14.03 -13.72
CA PRO A 477 9.97 -13.83 -14.63
C PRO A 477 10.93 -12.73 -14.11
N ASP A 478 11.98 -12.46 -14.86
CA ASP A 478 12.79 -11.25 -14.68
C ASP A 478 11.92 -9.98 -14.87
N LYS A 479 12.41 -8.82 -14.41
CA LYS A 479 11.79 -7.49 -14.62
C LYS A 479 10.41 -7.27 -14.00
N VAL A 480 10.03 -8.10 -13.02
CA VAL A 480 8.90 -7.82 -12.11
C VAL A 480 9.13 -6.52 -11.36
N PHE A 481 10.39 -6.31 -10.99
CA PHE A 481 10.92 -5.06 -10.46
C PHE A 481 11.52 -4.27 -11.62
N THR A 482 11.12 -3.00 -11.77
CA THR A 482 11.49 -2.12 -12.88
C THR A 482 13.02 -2.03 -13.13
N PHE A 483 13.84 -2.40 -12.15
CA PHE A 483 15.29 -2.21 -12.16
C PHE A 483 16.09 -3.48 -11.78
N SER A 484 15.49 -4.68 -11.84
CA SER A 484 16.20 -5.95 -11.57
C SER A 484 15.91 -7.02 -12.62
N ASP A 485 16.96 -7.66 -13.11
CA ASP A 485 16.88 -8.82 -14.01
C ASP A 485 16.83 -10.16 -13.23
N VAL A 486 16.71 -10.11 -11.90
CA VAL A 486 16.67 -11.32 -11.06
C VAL A 486 15.25 -11.90 -11.07
N GLU A 487 15.14 -13.19 -11.41
CA GLU A 487 13.89 -13.95 -11.23
C GLU A 487 13.50 -13.93 -9.75
N SER A 488 12.24 -13.62 -9.48
CA SER A 488 11.73 -13.43 -8.12
C SER A 488 10.65 -14.44 -7.77
N THR A 489 10.46 -14.66 -6.48
CA THR A 489 9.42 -15.52 -5.95
C THR A 489 8.76 -14.90 -4.73
N VAL A 490 7.46 -15.16 -4.55
CA VAL A 490 6.74 -14.91 -3.31
C VAL A 490 6.51 -16.23 -2.60
N ILE A 491 6.93 -16.30 -1.34
CA ILE A 491 6.72 -17.45 -0.46
C ILE A 491 5.77 -17.03 0.66
N LEU A 492 4.64 -17.72 0.75
CA LEU A 492 3.61 -17.49 1.76
C LEU A 492 3.49 -18.72 2.66
N GLY A 493 3.41 -18.50 3.96
CA GLY A 493 3.21 -19.60 4.89
C GLY A 493 2.87 -19.16 6.30
N ARG A 494 2.76 -20.14 7.19
CA ARG A 494 2.58 -19.94 8.63
C ARG A 494 3.43 -20.90 9.43
N ARG A 495 3.91 -20.46 10.60
CA ARG A 495 4.59 -21.33 11.53
C ARG A 495 3.59 -22.35 12.07
N ARG A 496 3.98 -23.63 12.10
CA ARG A 496 3.13 -24.71 12.61
C ARG A 496 2.75 -24.43 14.07
N MET A 497 1.49 -24.70 14.41
CA MET A 497 1.01 -24.63 15.80
C MET A 497 1.52 -25.80 16.63
N SER A 498 1.74 -26.94 15.96
CA SER A 498 2.26 -28.17 16.56
C SER A 498 3.09 -28.94 15.53
N PRO A 499 4.12 -29.69 15.96
CA PRO A 499 4.93 -30.51 15.05
C PRO A 499 4.11 -31.54 14.24
N ASP A 500 2.99 -32.02 14.80
CA ASP A 500 2.13 -33.06 14.21
C ASP A 500 0.94 -32.48 13.41
N GLN A 501 1.00 -31.21 13.02
CA GLN A 501 0.04 -30.68 12.04
C GLN A 501 0.22 -31.45 10.74
N GLY A 502 -0.82 -32.18 10.33
CA GLY A 502 -0.79 -33.15 9.22
C GLY A 502 -0.38 -32.59 7.85
N ARG A 503 -0.68 -33.35 6.80
CA ARG A 503 -0.26 -33.01 5.43
C ARG A 503 -0.67 -31.59 5.03
N SER A 504 0.32 -30.81 4.60
CA SER A 504 0.15 -29.46 4.06
C SER A 504 0.24 -29.51 2.53
N ILE A 505 -0.67 -28.80 1.86
CA ILE A 505 -0.64 -28.65 0.41
C ILE A 505 -0.08 -27.26 0.09
N THR A 506 0.98 -27.22 -0.70
CA THR A 506 1.57 -25.99 -1.21
C THR A 506 1.04 -25.72 -2.61
N SER A 507 0.36 -24.58 -2.79
CA SER A 507 0.01 -24.06 -4.10
C SER A 507 1.25 -23.52 -4.79
N PHE A 508 1.71 -24.19 -5.84
CA PHE A 508 2.75 -23.67 -6.70
C PHE A 508 2.13 -22.89 -7.86
N ARG A 509 2.70 -21.72 -8.15
CA ARG A 509 2.26 -20.82 -9.22
C ARG A 509 3.48 -20.36 -10.01
N ARG A 510 3.36 -20.25 -11.33
CA ARG A 510 4.37 -19.59 -12.17
C ARG A 510 3.70 -18.59 -13.10
N VAL A 511 4.23 -17.38 -13.13
CA VAL A 511 3.89 -16.35 -14.11
C VAL A 511 5.03 -16.32 -15.13
N ARG A 512 4.71 -16.32 -16.43
CA ARG A 512 5.67 -16.09 -17.51
C ARG A 512 5.44 -14.68 -18.07
N GLU A 513 6.44 -14.07 -18.69
CA GLU A 513 6.40 -12.69 -19.23
C GLU A 513 5.08 -12.37 -19.95
N ARG A 514 4.64 -13.25 -20.86
CA ARG A 514 3.40 -13.10 -21.65
C ARG A 514 2.11 -12.94 -20.83
N HIS A 515 2.12 -13.31 -19.55
CA HIS A 515 0.98 -13.23 -18.65
C HIS A 515 1.16 -12.18 -17.54
N MET A 516 2.24 -11.38 -17.56
CA MET A 516 2.46 -10.37 -16.52
C MET A 516 1.33 -9.35 -16.45
N GLU A 517 0.81 -8.87 -17.59
CA GLU A 517 -0.31 -7.93 -17.59
C GLU A 517 -1.60 -8.56 -17.03
N ARG A 518 -1.86 -9.84 -17.32
CA ARG A 518 -3.01 -10.56 -16.73
C ARG A 518 -2.82 -10.86 -15.24
N PHE A 519 -1.58 -11.02 -14.79
CA PHE A 519 -1.28 -11.13 -13.37
C PHE A 519 -1.51 -9.79 -12.67
N LYS A 520 -1.01 -8.69 -13.25
CA LYS A 520 -1.22 -7.34 -12.74
C LYS A 520 -2.70 -6.94 -12.74
N SER A 521 -3.54 -7.43 -13.65
CA SER A 521 -4.98 -7.14 -13.61
C SER A 521 -5.74 -8.08 -12.67
N ASP A 522 -5.56 -9.39 -12.83
CA ASP A 522 -6.48 -10.42 -12.31
C ASP A 522 -5.78 -11.55 -11.54
N TYR A 523 -4.47 -11.41 -11.28
CA TYR A 523 -3.63 -12.44 -10.66
C TYR A 523 -3.69 -13.80 -11.38
N GLU A 524 -3.88 -13.77 -12.69
CA GLU A 524 -3.80 -14.97 -13.53
C GLU A 524 -2.36 -15.47 -13.62
N CYS A 525 -2.18 -16.78 -13.43
CA CYS A 525 -0.88 -17.43 -13.49
C CYS A 525 -0.81 -18.31 -14.73
N THR A 526 0.40 -18.51 -15.26
CA THR A 526 0.62 -19.40 -16.42
C THR A 526 0.49 -20.86 -16.02
N VAL A 527 1.05 -21.21 -14.86
CA VAL A 527 1.03 -22.57 -14.31
C VAL A 527 0.44 -22.52 -12.91
N ARG A 528 -0.41 -23.49 -12.61
CA ARG A 528 -0.96 -23.74 -11.27
C ARG A 528 -0.85 -25.23 -10.99
N SER A 529 -0.22 -25.57 -9.88
CA SER A 529 -0.17 -26.94 -9.38
C SER A 529 -0.26 -26.92 -7.86
N ASP A 530 -0.82 -27.98 -7.29
CA ASP A 530 -0.89 -28.15 -5.85
C ASP A 530 -0.05 -29.39 -5.50
N VAL A 531 0.92 -29.20 -4.59
CA VAL A 531 1.94 -30.19 -4.27
C VAL A 531 1.87 -30.49 -2.78
N ASP A 532 1.83 -31.76 -2.40
CA ASP A 532 2.02 -32.14 -1.00
C ASP A 532 3.41 -31.71 -0.54
N GLN A 533 3.48 -30.85 0.48
CA GLN A 533 4.72 -30.24 0.96
C GLN A 533 5.77 -31.30 1.34
N SER A 534 5.34 -32.49 1.79
CA SER A 534 6.26 -33.59 2.13
C SER A 534 7.09 -34.07 0.93
N ARG A 535 6.63 -33.84 -0.31
CA ARG A 535 7.37 -34.20 -1.53
C ARG A 535 8.68 -33.42 -1.63
N PHE A 536 8.69 -32.14 -1.24
CA PHE A 536 9.92 -31.33 -1.26
C PHE A 536 11.00 -31.90 -0.32
N GLY A 537 10.58 -32.52 0.80
CA GLY A 537 11.46 -33.22 1.73
C GLY A 537 12.20 -34.41 1.14
N THR A 538 11.72 -34.96 0.02
CA THR A 538 12.33 -36.11 -0.68
C THR A 538 13.27 -35.69 -1.82
N LEU A 539 13.25 -34.42 -2.21
CA LEU A 539 14.06 -33.91 -3.32
C LEU A 539 15.50 -33.62 -2.87
N ARG A 540 16.45 -33.82 -3.78
CA ARG A 540 17.87 -33.53 -3.51
C ARG A 540 18.05 -32.05 -3.17
N GLY A 541 18.68 -31.78 -2.03
CA GLY A 541 18.90 -30.41 -1.55
C GLY A 541 17.60 -29.69 -1.17
N LEU A 542 16.49 -30.43 -1.00
CA LEU A 542 15.19 -29.92 -0.59
C LEU A 542 14.66 -28.84 -1.52
N ASP A 543 14.81 -29.05 -2.83
CA ASP A 543 14.38 -28.12 -3.88
C ASP A 543 12.87 -27.84 -3.75
N LEU A 544 12.50 -26.56 -3.65
CA LEU A 544 11.11 -26.10 -3.50
C LEU A 544 10.44 -25.75 -4.82
N ARG A 545 11.12 -25.93 -5.96
CA ARG A 545 10.50 -25.76 -7.27
C ARG A 545 9.56 -26.94 -7.56
N ALA A 546 8.39 -26.67 -8.13
CA ALA A 546 7.57 -27.75 -8.64
C ALA A 546 8.23 -28.33 -9.90
N PRO A 547 8.32 -29.67 -10.06
CA PRO A 547 8.75 -30.27 -11.32
C PRO A 547 7.79 -29.82 -12.42
N GLU A 548 8.31 -29.22 -13.49
CA GLU A 548 7.49 -28.91 -14.66
C GLU A 548 6.91 -30.23 -15.17
N LEU A 549 5.57 -30.35 -15.14
CA LEU A 549 4.90 -31.38 -15.91
C LEU A 549 5.17 -31.02 -17.38
N GLY A 550 6.01 -31.83 -18.02
CA GLY A 550 6.48 -31.63 -19.39
C GLY A 550 5.39 -31.59 -20.44
#